data_AF-A0A520WV18-F1
#
_entry.id   AF-A0A520WV18-F1
#
_cell.length_a   1.000
_cell.length_b   1.000
_cell.length_c   1.000
_cell.angle_alpha   90.00
_cell.angle_beta   90.00
_cell.angle_gamma   90.00
#
_symmetry.space_group_name_H-M   'P 1'
#
loop_
_entity.id
_entity.type
_entity.pdbx_description
1 polymer ?
#
loop_
_entity_poly.entity_id
_entity_poly.type
_entity_poly.pdbx_seq_one_letter_code
_entity_poly.pdbx_strand_id
1 'polypeptide(L)'
;MSRTEFGGLKIMHYNYDALLDAAGEMEQYSGYLDGEDLKASQQVQANFASVRNRFVYDALAAGDDPEQIKANIVSDLDTLAEENPGWAGPAYIVRDELVARIEQESHKNPTWRKVVRYTPIALGVIAVAAYFGVKFYNDVDLSDPFESRPGVVARAEALEKTLRYDDWASTRSRRGGFIKDILLWPISPSDAEVNAATQVAGFAFDAQEFMRSQQAQCNYTGETYGEQLSDREIDYLENYAARLQSEALEWDEDPQFTMLVIAADTLGCPPIDRSMFELPEQDVPEEATQDEPNA
;
A
#
# COMPACT_ATOMS: atom_id res chain seq x y z
N MET A 1 35.96 -3.03 -21.74
CA MET A 1 36.38 -2.16 -22.86
C MET A 1 37.60 -1.39 -22.41
N SER A 2 38.76 -1.69 -23.01
CA SER A 2 40.08 -1.14 -22.67
C SER A 2 40.27 0.21 -23.37
N ARG A 3 40.52 1.28 -22.61
CA ARG A 3 40.94 2.58 -23.16
C ARG A 3 42.44 2.71 -23.00
N THR A 4 43.14 2.69 -24.13
CA THR A 4 44.55 3.05 -24.26
C THR A 4 44.63 4.56 -24.44
N GLU A 5 45.21 5.29 -23.48
CA GLU A 5 45.63 6.69 -23.67
C GLU A 5 47.12 6.85 -23.35
N PHE A 6 47.71 7.74 -24.12
CA PHE A 6 49.14 7.98 -24.29
C PHE A 6 49.77 8.68 -23.08
N GLY A 7 51.02 8.30 -22.77
CA GLY A 7 51.96 9.15 -22.04
C GLY A 7 52.16 8.80 -20.56
N GLY A 8 52.95 7.76 -20.29
CA GLY A 8 53.67 7.60 -19.01
C GLY A 8 52.85 7.56 -17.71
N LEU A 9 51.52 7.38 -17.75
CA LEU A 9 50.70 7.27 -16.54
C LEU A 9 50.97 5.92 -15.88
N LYS A 10 51.56 5.96 -14.69
CA LYS A 10 51.62 4.81 -13.78
C LYS A 10 50.21 4.24 -13.57
N ILE A 11 50.13 2.92 -13.48
CA ILE A 11 48.88 2.21 -13.23
C ILE A 11 48.43 2.54 -11.80
N MET A 12 47.40 3.37 -11.67
CA MET A 12 46.70 3.58 -10.41
C MET A 12 45.85 2.34 -10.11
N HIS A 13 45.84 1.91 -8.85
CA HIS A 13 45.09 0.74 -8.40
C HIS A 13 43.59 1.04 -8.27
N TYR A 14 43.23 2.29 -8.00
CA TYR A 14 41.85 2.73 -7.84
C TYR A 14 41.54 4.03 -8.58
N ASN A 15 40.25 4.28 -8.82
CA ASN A 15 39.78 5.58 -9.31
C ASN A 15 39.51 6.50 -8.11
N TYR A 16 40.18 7.65 -8.08
CA TYR A 16 40.09 8.66 -7.03
C TYR A 16 39.34 9.93 -7.45
N ASP A 17 38.88 10.03 -8.70
CA ASP A 17 38.36 11.27 -9.30
C ASP A 17 37.25 11.89 -8.42
N ALA A 18 36.25 11.08 -8.07
CA ALA A 18 35.12 11.54 -7.24
C ALA A 18 35.53 11.92 -5.80
N LEU A 19 36.62 11.36 -5.27
CA LEU A 19 37.13 11.69 -3.94
C LEU A 19 37.95 12.96 -3.96
N LEU A 20 38.77 13.14 -5.00
CA LEU A 20 39.61 14.32 -5.20
C LEU A 20 38.75 15.55 -5.53
N ASP A 21 37.72 15.39 -6.36
CA ASP A 21 36.75 16.45 -6.64
C ASP A 21 36.04 16.89 -5.35
N ALA A 22 35.51 15.94 -4.57
CA ALA A 22 34.84 16.24 -3.30
C ALA A 22 35.79 16.82 -2.24
N ALA A 23 37.06 16.41 -2.22
CA ALA A 23 38.06 16.99 -1.32
C ALA A 23 38.50 18.39 -1.76
N GLY A 24 38.62 18.64 -3.07
CA GLY A 24 38.86 19.97 -3.62
C GLY A 24 37.71 20.94 -3.30
N GLU A 25 36.47 20.48 -3.32
CA GLU A 25 35.32 21.27 -2.85
C GLU A 25 35.43 21.58 -1.34
N MET A 26 35.88 20.64 -0.50
CA MET A 26 36.06 20.90 0.94
C MET A 26 37.10 21.98 1.22
N GLU A 27 38.21 22.02 0.46
CA GLU A 27 39.24 23.06 0.61
C GLU A 27 38.71 24.46 0.32
N GLN A 28 37.72 24.60 -0.58
CA GLN A 28 37.10 25.90 -0.88
C GLN A 28 36.38 26.50 0.33
N TYR A 29 36.00 25.67 1.31
CA TYR A 29 35.30 26.08 2.53
C TYR A 29 36.21 26.11 3.78
N SER A 30 37.54 26.10 3.63
CA SER A 30 38.48 26.05 4.77
C SER A 30 38.70 27.40 5.50
N GLY A 31 37.75 28.33 5.46
CA GLY A 31 37.84 29.71 5.96
C GLY A 31 36.75 30.11 6.98
N TYR A 32 36.63 31.41 7.28
CA TYR A 32 35.51 31.92 8.09
C TYR A 32 34.23 31.88 7.24
N LEU A 33 33.25 31.06 7.65
CA LEU A 33 32.02 30.83 6.91
C LEU A 33 30.85 31.60 7.54
N ASP A 34 30.00 32.18 6.71
CA ASP A 34 28.71 32.72 7.16
C ASP A 34 27.66 31.60 7.32
N GLY A 35 26.41 31.96 7.64
CA GLY A 35 25.35 30.98 7.91
C GLY A 35 24.89 30.16 6.71
N GLU A 36 25.04 30.68 5.48
CA GLU A 36 24.72 29.94 4.25
C GLU A 36 25.90 29.07 3.82
N ASP A 37 27.11 29.60 3.91
CA ASP A 37 28.35 28.86 3.66
C ASP A 37 28.56 27.70 4.64
N LEU A 38 28.10 27.83 5.89
CA LEU A 38 28.11 26.73 6.85
C LEU A 38 27.22 25.56 6.39
N LYS A 39 26.05 25.82 5.80
CA LYS A 39 25.18 24.75 5.28
C LYS A 39 25.79 24.10 4.04
N ALA A 40 26.39 24.90 3.15
CA ALA A 40 27.09 24.40 1.98
C ALA A 40 28.27 23.50 2.38
N SER A 41 29.10 23.94 3.32
CA SER A 41 30.22 23.13 3.83
C SER A 41 29.75 21.80 4.47
N GLN A 42 28.65 21.80 5.21
CA GLN A 42 28.06 20.56 5.76
C GLN A 42 27.61 19.61 4.65
N GLN A 43 27.00 20.13 3.58
CA GLN A 43 26.57 19.32 2.44
C GLN A 43 27.77 18.72 1.69
N VAL A 44 28.83 19.50 1.49
CA VAL A 44 30.08 19.03 0.85
C VAL A 44 30.78 17.97 1.72
N GLN A 45 30.87 18.19 3.04
CA GLN A 45 31.39 17.18 3.98
C GLN A 45 30.56 15.90 3.97
N ALA A 46 29.23 16.01 3.92
CA ALA A 46 28.35 14.85 3.82
C ALA A 46 28.53 14.10 2.48
N ASN A 47 28.73 14.82 1.38
CA ASN A 47 29.03 14.25 0.07
C ASN A 47 30.37 13.51 0.11
N PHE A 48 31.43 14.15 0.59
CA PHE A 48 32.75 13.53 0.75
C PHE A 48 32.68 12.26 1.63
N ALA A 49 31.99 12.34 2.78
CA ALA A 49 31.81 11.19 3.66
C ALA A 49 31.06 10.03 2.97
N SER A 50 30.06 10.33 2.14
CA SER A 50 29.32 9.35 1.35
C SER A 50 30.21 8.64 0.33
N VAL A 51 30.97 9.41 -0.47
CA VAL A 51 31.89 8.88 -1.49
C VAL A 51 33.02 8.07 -0.83
N ARG A 52 33.63 8.59 0.25
CA ARG A 52 34.66 7.90 1.05
C ARG A 52 34.15 6.57 1.57
N ASN A 53 32.97 6.55 2.18
CA ASN A 53 32.40 5.31 2.71
C ASN A 53 32.18 4.29 1.59
N ARG A 54 31.61 4.71 0.45
CA ARG A 54 31.40 3.82 -0.71
C ARG A 54 32.71 3.21 -1.20
N PHE A 55 33.75 4.03 -1.39
CA PHE A 55 35.07 3.57 -1.80
C PHE A 55 35.65 2.54 -0.83
N VAL A 56 35.66 2.85 0.47
CA VAL A 56 36.21 1.96 1.51
C VAL A 56 35.46 0.63 1.54
N TYR A 57 34.14 0.65 1.39
CA TYR A 57 33.35 -0.58 1.33
C TYR A 57 33.64 -1.40 0.08
N ASP A 58 33.75 -0.78 -1.09
CA ASP A 58 34.04 -1.49 -2.33
C ASP A 58 35.46 -2.08 -2.33
N ALA A 59 36.45 -1.33 -1.83
CA ALA A 59 37.83 -1.81 -1.65
C ALA A 59 37.90 -2.99 -0.67
N LEU A 60 37.25 -2.89 0.49
CA LEU A 60 37.23 -3.97 1.46
C LEU A 60 36.35 -5.17 1.06
N ALA A 61 35.41 -5.01 0.12
CA ALA A 61 34.56 -6.08 -0.37
C ALA A 61 35.27 -6.98 -1.38
N ALA A 62 36.33 -6.50 -2.04
CA ALA A 62 37.15 -7.26 -2.98
C ALA A 62 37.90 -8.43 -2.30
N GLY A 63 38.02 -8.40 -0.97
CA GLY A 63 38.66 -9.46 -0.17
C GLY A 63 40.19 -9.32 -0.07
N ASP A 64 40.74 -8.21 -0.54
CA ASP A 64 42.16 -7.89 -0.40
C ASP A 64 42.53 -7.60 1.06
N ASP A 65 43.79 -7.84 1.41
CA ASP A 65 44.34 -7.54 2.73
C ASP A 65 44.23 -6.02 3.02
N PRO A 66 43.59 -5.58 4.12
CA PRO A 66 43.48 -4.17 4.47
C PRO A 66 44.81 -3.43 4.49
N GLU A 67 45.92 -4.09 4.84
CA GLU A 67 47.26 -3.49 4.78
C GLU A 67 47.71 -3.24 3.34
N GLN A 68 47.41 -4.16 2.43
CA GLN A 68 47.70 -4.00 1.00
C GLN A 68 46.86 -2.89 0.37
N ILE A 69 45.57 -2.78 0.75
CA ILE A 69 44.71 -1.69 0.29
C ILE A 69 45.27 -0.34 0.76
N LYS A 70 45.66 -0.21 2.03
CA LYS A 70 46.28 1.02 2.56
C LYS A 70 47.57 1.37 1.82
N ALA A 71 48.45 0.38 1.61
CA ALA A 71 49.71 0.59 0.91
C ALA A 71 49.50 1.09 -0.54
N ASN A 72 48.53 0.51 -1.25
CA ASN A 72 48.17 0.93 -2.61
C ASN A 72 47.61 2.37 -2.62
N ILE A 73 46.74 2.73 -1.66
CA ILE A 73 46.17 4.08 -1.56
C ILE A 73 47.24 5.12 -1.29
N VAL A 74 48.16 4.85 -0.35
CA VAL A 74 49.27 5.75 -0.03
C VAL A 74 50.15 5.92 -1.27
N SER A 75 50.54 4.82 -1.93
CA SER A 75 51.36 4.84 -3.13
C SER A 75 50.73 5.66 -4.26
N ASP A 76 49.44 5.44 -4.54
CA ASP A 76 48.72 6.10 -5.63
C ASP A 76 48.59 7.61 -5.37
N LEU A 77 48.16 8.00 -4.16
CA LEU A 77 47.90 9.41 -3.84
C LEU A 77 49.19 10.22 -3.61
N ASP A 78 50.25 9.61 -3.06
CA ASP A 78 51.56 10.26 -2.97
C ASP A 78 52.15 10.48 -4.37
N THR A 79 52.03 9.49 -5.27
CA THR A 79 52.45 9.64 -6.67
C THR A 79 51.66 10.77 -7.36
N LEU A 80 50.34 10.83 -7.15
CA LEU A 80 49.50 11.87 -7.72
C LEU A 80 49.88 13.27 -7.22
N ALA A 81 50.19 13.41 -5.93
CA ALA A 81 50.62 14.67 -5.33
C ALA A 81 51.99 15.15 -5.84
N GLU A 82 52.92 14.21 -6.07
CA GLU A 82 54.24 14.51 -6.65
C GLU A 82 54.15 14.94 -8.12
N GLU A 83 53.30 14.26 -8.90
CA GLU A 83 53.13 14.54 -10.33
C GLU A 83 52.28 15.80 -10.57
N ASN A 84 51.37 16.13 -9.66
CA ASN A 84 50.45 17.25 -9.79
C ASN A 84 50.42 18.11 -8.51
N PRO A 85 51.35 19.07 -8.35
CA PRO A 85 51.45 19.89 -7.14
C PRO A 85 50.17 20.66 -6.77
N GLY A 86 49.34 21.00 -7.76
CA GLY A 86 48.05 21.66 -7.54
C GLY A 86 46.99 20.79 -6.86
N TRP A 87 47.18 19.47 -6.84
CA TRP A 87 46.29 18.49 -6.22
C TRP A 87 46.87 17.88 -4.94
N ALA A 88 48.05 18.33 -4.50
CA ALA A 88 48.72 17.77 -3.32
C ALA A 88 47.88 17.91 -2.04
N GLY A 89 47.23 19.06 -1.83
CA GLY A 89 46.33 19.29 -0.69
C GLY A 89 45.17 18.28 -0.62
N PRO A 90 44.30 18.24 -1.64
CA PRO A 90 43.20 17.28 -1.70
C PRO A 90 43.67 15.82 -1.64
N ALA A 91 44.78 15.48 -2.30
CA ALA A 91 45.32 14.12 -2.29
C ALA A 91 45.73 13.66 -0.89
N TYR A 92 46.39 14.52 -0.09
CA TYR A 92 46.73 14.17 1.30
C TYR A 92 45.50 14.05 2.20
N ILE A 93 44.50 14.92 2.04
CA ILE A 93 43.23 14.84 2.78
C ILE A 93 42.55 13.50 2.48
N VAL A 94 42.39 13.14 1.20
CA VAL A 94 41.79 11.88 0.78
C VAL A 94 42.57 10.69 1.34
N ARG A 95 43.90 10.72 1.26
CA ARG A 95 44.77 9.64 1.74
C ARG A 95 44.55 9.37 3.22
N ASP A 96 44.66 10.40 4.05
CA ASP A 96 44.61 10.26 5.51
C ASP A 96 43.21 9.80 5.95
N GLU A 97 42.15 10.34 5.33
CA GLU A 97 40.76 9.96 5.59
C GLU A 97 40.43 8.52 5.16
N LEU A 98 40.91 8.09 3.99
CA LEU A 98 40.71 6.72 3.52
C LEU A 98 41.44 5.72 4.40
N VAL A 99 42.70 5.98 4.75
CA VAL A 99 43.51 5.09 5.59
C VAL A 99 42.89 4.93 6.97
N ALA A 100 42.53 6.04 7.63
CA ALA A 100 41.89 6.00 8.94
C ALA A 100 40.55 5.24 8.89
N ARG A 101 39.78 5.41 7.81
CA ARG A 101 38.48 4.75 7.66
C ARG A 101 38.62 3.26 7.36
N ILE A 102 39.59 2.86 6.56
CA ILE A 102 39.91 1.44 6.30
C ILE A 102 40.33 0.76 7.59
N GLU A 103 41.18 1.39 8.40
CA GLU A 103 41.58 0.84 9.70
C GLU A 103 40.35 0.60 10.60
N GLN A 104 39.49 1.61 10.75
CA GLN A 104 38.25 1.49 11.54
C GLN A 104 37.30 0.40 11.03
N GLU A 105 37.12 0.30 9.72
CA GLU A 105 36.19 -0.66 9.13
C GLU A 105 36.79 -2.07 9.06
N SER A 106 38.10 -2.22 8.87
CA SER A 106 38.82 -3.49 8.71
C SER A 106 38.63 -4.46 9.87
N HIS A 107 38.49 -3.94 11.10
CA HIS A 107 38.23 -4.73 12.30
C HIS A 107 36.81 -5.29 12.41
N LYS A 108 35.88 -4.85 11.54
CA LYS A 108 34.49 -5.33 11.55
C LYS A 108 34.33 -6.57 10.67
N ASN A 109 33.49 -7.51 11.12
CA ASN A 109 33.25 -8.77 10.42
C ASN A 109 32.70 -8.53 8.99
N PRO A 110 33.29 -9.13 7.93
CA PRO A 110 32.87 -8.92 6.54
C PRO A 110 31.40 -9.28 6.26
N THR A 111 30.81 -10.22 7.01
CA THR A 111 29.37 -10.56 6.88
C THR A 111 28.46 -9.45 7.38
N TRP A 112 28.84 -8.75 8.45
CA TRP A 112 28.07 -7.63 8.98
C TRP A 112 27.98 -6.46 7.99
N ARG A 113 29.05 -6.22 7.21
CA ARG A 113 29.06 -5.19 6.15
C ARG A 113 28.06 -5.48 5.03
N LYS A 114 27.89 -6.76 4.66
CA LYS A 114 26.87 -7.18 3.68
C LYS A 114 25.46 -6.99 4.23
N VAL A 115 25.22 -7.38 5.48
CA VAL A 115 23.90 -7.22 6.13
C VAL A 115 23.49 -5.75 6.14
N VAL A 116 24.33 -4.85 6.68
CA VAL A 116 23.99 -3.41 6.78
C VAL A 116 23.67 -2.79 5.41
N ARG A 117 24.36 -3.21 4.34
CA ARG A 117 24.09 -2.73 2.96
C ARG A 117 22.72 -3.15 2.44
N TYR A 118 22.32 -4.40 2.69
CA TYR A 118 21.08 -4.96 2.14
C TYR A 118 19.87 -4.79 3.06
N THR A 119 20.04 -4.57 4.37
CA THR A 119 18.95 -4.35 5.31
C THR A 119 17.92 -3.31 4.84
N PRO A 120 18.29 -2.08 4.42
CA PRO A 120 17.28 -1.10 3.99
C PRO A 120 16.55 -1.54 2.72
N ILE A 121 17.23 -2.22 1.80
CA ILE A 121 16.62 -2.76 0.58
C ILE A 121 15.65 -3.89 0.94
N ALA A 122 16.06 -4.82 1.79
CA ALA A 122 15.23 -5.94 2.24
C ALA A 122 13.99 -5.44 3.00
N LEU A 123 14.15 -4.46 3.90
CA LEU A 123 13.03 -3.82 4.59
C LEU A 123 12.09 -3.12 3.61
N GLY A 124 12.63 -2.42 2.60
CA GLY A 124 11.83 -1.82 1.54
C GLY A 124 11.01 -2.87 0.76
N VAL A 125 11.63 -3.99 0.38
CA VAL A 125 10.94 -5.09 -0.31
C VAL A 125 9.85 -5.71 0.57
N ILE A 126 10.13 -5.94 1.86
CA ILE A 126 9.14 -6.46 2.82
C ILE A 126 7.96 -5.50 2.96
N ALA A 127 8.22 -4.19 3.07
CA ALA A 127 7.17 -3.18 3.18
C ALA A 127 6.28 -3.17 1.92
N VAL A 128 6.88 -3.24 0.73
CA VAL A 128 6.14 -3.34 -0.54
C VAL A 128 5.34 -4.65 -0.60
N ALA A 129 5.93 -5.78 -0.27
CA ALA A 129 5.24 -7.07 -0.25
C ALA A 129 4.07 -7.09 0.74
N ALA A 130 4.24 -6.51 1.93
CA ALA A 130 3.17 -6.36 2.90
C ALA A 130 2.06 -5.43 2.38
N TYR A 131 2.44 -4.31 1.76
CA TYR A 131 1.49 -3.34 1.19
C TYR A 131 0.61 -3.97 0.11
N PHE A 132 1.19 -4.70 -0.84
CA PHE A 132 0.42 -5.44 -1.85
C PHE A 132 -0.28 -6.67 -1.27
N GLY A 133 0.32 -7.35 -0.30
CA GLY A 133 -0.30 -8.48 0.39
C GLY A 133 -1.60 -8.09 1.08
N VAL A 134 -1.64 -6.92 1.71
CA VAL A 134 -2.88 -6.35 2.27
C VAL A 134 -3.92 -6.13 1.17
N LYS A 135 -3.52 -5.67 -0.03
CA LYS A 135 -4.46 -5.49 -1.15
C LYS A 135 -5.14 -6.79 -1.56
N PHE A 136 -4.35 -7.85 -1.77
CA PHE A 136 -4.88 -9.14 -2.20
C PHE A 136 -5.62 -9.89 -1.09
N TYR A 137 -5.25 -9.69 0.17
CA TYR A 137 -5.93 -10.31 1.30
C TYR A 137 -7.33 -9.71 1.54
N ASN A 138 -7.51 -8.41 1.28
CA ASN A 138 -8.81 -7.75 1.46
C ASN A 138 -9.69 -7.79 0.20
N ASP A 139 -9.28 -8.47 -0.87
CA ASP A 139 -10.07 -8.58 -2.10
C ASP A 139 -11.21 -9.58 -1.88
N VAL A 140 -12.45 -9.16 -2.15
CA VAL A 140 -13.63 -10.00 -1.95
C VAL A 140 -13.91 -10.80 -3.22
N ASP A 141 -14.06 -12.12 -3.10
CA ASP A 141 -14.39 -12.99 -4.23
C ASP A 141 -15.87 -12.86 -4.61
N LEU A 142 -16.13 -12.21 -5.76
CA LEU A 142 -17.47 -11.97 -6.29
C LEU A 142 -17.86 -12.94 -7.41
N SER A 143 -17.19 -14.10 -7.52
CA SER A 143 -17.43 -15.07 -8.59
C SER A 143 -18.80 -15.74 -8.52
N ASP A 144 -19.39 -15.84 -7.34
CA ASP A 144 -20.69 -16.47 -7.14
C ASP A 144 -21.89 -15.55 -7.52
N PRO A 145 -22.97 -16.13 -8.09
CA PRO A 145 -24.16 -15.38 -8.47
C PRO A 145 -24.92 -14.86 -7.23
N PHE A 146 -25.63 -13.75 -7.40
CA PHE A 146 -26.33 -13.07 -6.28
C PHE A 146 -27.46 -13.90 -5.69
N GLU A 147 -28.06 -14.80 -6.47
CA GLU A 147 -29.14 -15.70 -6.06
C GLU A 147 -28.62 -16.87 -5.21
N SER A 148 -27.31 -16.97 -4.98
CA SER A 148 -26.71 -18.00 -4.15
C SER A 148 -26.28 -17.43 -2.79
N ARG A 149 -26.38 -18.25 -1.74
CA ARG A 149 -25.85 -17.92 -0.41
C ARG A 149 -24.42 -17.34 -0.45
N PRO A 150 -23.41 -18.01 -1.04
CA PRO A 150 -22.05 -17.47 -1.02
C PRO A 150 -21.94 -16.14 -1.77
N GLY A 151 -22.71 -15.96 -2.86
CA GLY A 151 -22.76 -14.70 -3.59
C GLY A 151 -23.39 -13.55 -2.81
N VAL A 152 -24.40 -13.80 -1.97
CA VAL A 152 -24.97 -12.79 -1.06
C VAL A 152 -23.97 -12.42 0.04
N VAL A 153 -23.35 -13.42 0.67
CA VAL A 153 -22.36 -13.20 1.75
C VAL A 153 -21.18 -12.39 1.25
N ALA A 154 -20.62 -12.73 0.07
CA ALA A 154 -19.53 -11.96 -0.53
C ALA A 154 -19.93 -10.51 -0.82
N ARG A 155 -21.13 -10.26 -1.33
CA ARG A 155 -21.59 -8.88 -1.56
C ARG A 155 -21.87 -8.11 -0.26
N ALA A 156 -22.28 -8.80 0.81
CA ALA A 156 -22.40 -8.22 2.14
C ALA A 156 -21.03 -7.84 2.74
N GLU A 157 -20.00 -8.67 2.52
CA GLU A 157 -18.61 -8.35 2.87
C GLU A 157 -18.09 -7.14 2.08
N ALA A 158 -18.40 -7.08 0.77
CA ALA A 158 -18.08 -5.92 -0.06
C ALA A 158 -18.79 -4.63 0.42
N LEU A 159 -20.03 -4.74 0.91
CA LEU A 159 -20.77 -3.63 1.52
C LEU A 159 -20.08 -3.14 2.79
N GLU A 160 -19.74 -4.04 3.72
CA GLU A 160 -19.04 -3.70 4.94
C GLU A 160 -17.68 -3.04 4.66
N LYS A 161 -16.92 -3.58 3.70
CA LYS A 161 -15.65 -3.00 3.25
C LYS A 161 -15.85 -1.58 2.71
N THR A 162 -16.89 -1.35 1.92
CA THR A 162 -17.18 -0.05 1.32
C THR A 162 -17.58 0.98 2.38
N LEU A 163 -18.44 0.62 3.33
CA LEU A 163 -18.84 1.49 4.44
C LEU A 163 -17.64 1.85 5.34
N ARG A 164 -16.81 0.85 5.69
CA ARG A 164 -15.58 1.05 6.47
C ARG A 164 -14.57 1.94 5.75
N TYR A 165 -14.42 1.75 4.44
CA TYR A 165 -13.55 2.61 3.64
C TYR A 165 -14.06 4.04 3.61
N ASP A 166 -15.38 4.25 3.45
CA ASP A 166 -15.98 5.59 3.43
C ASP A 166 -15.83 6.32 4.79
N ASP A 167 -16.02 5.63 5.92
CA ASP A 167 -15.73 6.21 7.25
C ASP A 167 -14.25 6.63 7.35
N TRP A 168 -13.31 5.76 6.96
CA TRP A 168 -11.88 6.10 7.03
C TRP A 168 -11.50 7.21 6.04
N ALA A 169 -12.15 7.25 4.88
CA ALA A 169 -11.98 8.27 3.85
C ALA A 169 -12.57 9.62 4.25
N SER A 170 -13.69 9.67 4.98
CA SER A 170 -14.42 10.88 5.35
C SER A 170 -13.98 11.48 6.71
N THR A 171 -13.74 10.64 7.73
CA THR A 171 -13.66 11.08 9.15
C THR A 171 -12.32 11.70 9.56
N ARG A 172 -11.25 11.59 8.76
CA ARG A 172 -9.91 12.15 9.10
C ARG A 172 -9.24 12.94 7.97
N SER A 173 -9.49 14.25 8.02
CA SER A 173 -8.70 15.37 7.48
C SER A 173 -8.99 15.90 6.06
N ARG A 174 -9.32 17.20 6.04
CA ARG A 174 -9.48 18.11 4.88
C ARG A 174 -8.16 18.45 4.17
N ARG A 175 -7.03 17.80 4.53
CA ARG A 175 -5.67 18.10 4.05
C ARG A 175 -4.83 16.82 3.98
N GLY A 176 -5.08 15.96 2.99
CA GLY A 176 -4.31 14.73 2.84
C GLY A 176 -4.33 14.03 1.48
N GLY A 177 -5.01 14.60 0.46
CA GLY A 177 -5.37 13.95 -0.82
C GLY A 177 -4.46 12.80 -1.25
N PHE A 178 -3.26 13.09 -1.74
CA PHE A 178 -2.41 12.05 -2.33
C PHE A 178 -1.79 11.03 -1.34
N ILE A 179 -1.35 11.46 -0.15
CA ILE A 179 -0.70 10.55 0.82
C ILE A 179 -1.75 9.58 1.38
N LYS A 180 -2.96 10.07 1.63
CA LYS A 180 -4.07 9.25 2.08
C LYS A 180 -4.47 8.24 1.02
N ASP A 181 -4.57 8.66 -0.24
CA ASP A 181 -4.88 7.75 -1.35
C ASP A 181 -3.87 6.61 -1.43
N ILE A 182 -2.56 6.89 -1.30
CA ILE A 182 -1.54 5.82 -1.25
C ILE A 182 -1.73 4.93 -0.01
N LEU A 183 -1.94 5.49 1.17
CA LEU A 183 -2.04 4.70 2.40
C LEU A 183 -3.29 3.82 2.43
N LEU A 184 -4.41 4.29 1.87
CA LEU A 184 -5.69 3.58 1.86
C LEU A 184 -5.91 2.74 0.59
N TRP A 185 -5.11 2.91 -0.46
CA TRP A 185 -5.23 2.11 -1.69
C TRP A 185 -5.28 0.58 -1.46
N PRO A 186 -4.50 -0.01 -0.54
CA PRO A 186 -4.57 -1.45 -0.28
C PRO A 186 -5.94 -1.92 0.21
N ILE A 187 -6.68 -1.05 0.88
CA ILE A 187 -7.99 -1.38 1.45
C ILE A 187 -9.14 -0.74 0.66
N SER A 188 -8.83 -0.01 -0.41
CA SER A 188 -9.87 0.62 -1.23
C SER A 188 -10.73 -0.45 -1.89
N PRO A 189 -12.07 -0.29 -1.87
CA PRO A 189 -12.93 -1.17 -2.63
C PRO A 189 -12.65 -0.99 -4.13
N SER A 190 -12.72 -2.08 -4.89
CA SER A 190 -12.71 -2.06 -6.35
C SER A 190 -14.09 -1.64 -6.88
N ASP A 191 -14.16 -1.22 -8.15
CA ASP A 191 -15.45 -0.89 -8.78
C ASP A 191 -16.43 -2.08 -8.75
N ALA A 192 -15.92 -3.31 -8.83
CA ALA A 192 -16.72 -4.52 -8.71
C ALA A 192 -17.30 -4.67 -7.29
N GLU A 193 -16.49 -4.41 -6.25
CA GLU A 193 -16.92 -4.43 -4.85
C GLU A 193 -17.94 -3.32 -4.53
N VAL A 194 -17.75 -2.11 -5.08
CA VAL A 194 -18.73 -1.01 -4.93
C VAL A 194 -20.06 -1.35 -5.61
N ASN A 195 -20.03 -1.94 -6.81
CA ASN A 195 -21.24 -2.38 -7.50
C ASN A 195 -21.94 -3.53 -6.76
N ALA A 196 -21.17 -4.48 -6.22
CA ALA A 196 -21.65 -5.56 -5.36
C ALA A 196 -22.31 -5.04 -4.08
N ALA A 197 -21.66 -4.09 -3.40
CA ALA A 197 -22.18 -3.42 -2.22
C ALA A 197 -23.53 -2.73 -2.52
N THR A 198 -23.62 -2.06 -3.67
CA THR A 198 -24.83 -1.37 -4.13
C THR A 198 -25.99 -2.33 -4.35
N GLN A 199 -25.76 -3.56 -4.81
CA GLN A 199 -26.82 -4.58 -4.97
C GLN A 199 -27.44 -4.97 -3.62
N VAL A 200 -26.60 -5.21 -2.61
CA VAL A 200 -27.07 -5.60 -1.27
C VAL A 200 -27.71 -4.44 -0.53
N ALA A 201 -27.12 -3.24 -0.62
CA ALA A 201 -27.71 -2.03 -0.05
C ALA A 201 -29.04 -1.66 -0.73
N GLY A 202 -29.09 -1.75 -2.07
CA GLY A 202 -30.31 -1.54 -2.85
C GLY A 202 -31.43 -2.48 -2.43
N PHE A 203 -31.13 -3.78 -2.30
CA PHE A 203 -32.09 -4.75 -1.78
C PHE A 203 -32.59 -4.37 -0.38
N ALA A 204 -31.69 -3.95 0.52
CA ALA A 204 -32.07 -3.57 1.88
C ALA A 204 -33.02 -2.37 1.93
N PHE A 205 -32.85 -1.39 1.03
CA PHE A 205 -33.76 -0.24 0.90
C PHE A 205 -35.06 -0.59 0.16
N ASP A 206 -35.00 -1.44 -0.86
CA ASP A 206 -36.20 -1.94 -1.54
C ASP A 206 -37.07 -2.77 -0.59
N ALA A 207 -36.46 -3.59 0.26
CA ALA A 207 -37.14 -4.32 1.32
C ALA A 207 -37.83 -3.36 2.30
N GLN A 208 -37.17 -2.26 2.66
CA GLN A 208 -37.74 -1.22 3.50
C GLN A 208 -38.98 -0.58 2.86
N GLU A 209 -38.91 -0.25 1.58
CA GLU A 209 -40.03 0.33 0.84
C GLU A 209 -41.18 -0.68 0.65
N PHE A 210 -40.85 -1.95 0.40
CA PHE A 210 -41.84 -3.03 0.38
C PHE A 210 -42.59 -3.13 1.71
N MET A 211 -41.90 -3.16 2.85
CA MET A 211 -42.53 -3.22 4.18
C MET A 211 -43.38 -1.98 4.47
N ARG A 212 -42.93 -0.81 4.02
CA ARG A 212 -43.71 0.43 4.10
C ARG A 212 -44.99 0.35 3.28
N SER A 213 -44.93 -0.19 2.07
CA SER A 213 -46.10 -0.38 1.20
C SER A 213 -47.15 -1.32 1.82
N GLN A 214 -46.70 -2.31 2.61
CA GLN A 214 -47.55 -3.23 3.36
C GLN A 214 -48.06 -2.65 4.69
N GLN A 215 -47.75 -1.38 4.98
CA GLN A 215 -48.12 -0.71 6.23
C GLN A 215 -47.58 -1.42 7.48
N ALA A 216 -46.46 -2.14 7.37
CA ALA A 216 -45.83 -2.80 8.49
C ALA A 216 -45.33 -1.77 9.52
N GLN A 217 -45.48 -2.08 10.81
CA GLN A 217 -45.03 -1.22 11.91
C GLN A 217 -43.53 -1.46 12.15
N CYS A 218 -42.68 -0.73 11.42
CA CYS A 218 -41.22 -0.86 11.47
C CYS A 218 -40.52 0.47 11.79
N ASN A 219 -39.28 0.41 12.28
CA ASN A 219 -38.44 1.57 12.59
C ASN A 219 -37.62 2.06 11.38
N TYR A 220 -38.31 2.50 10.32
CA TYR A 220 -37.72 2.97 9.07
C TYR A 220 -36.57 3.99 9.26
N THR A 221 -35.52 3.91 8.45
CA THR A 221 -34.29 4.70 8.62
C THR A 221 -34.26 6.03 7.85
N GLY A 222 -35.14 6.24 6.86
CA GLY A 222 -35.22 7.49 6.08
C GLY A 222 -36.45 7.60 5.16
N GLU A 223 -36.78 8.83 4.73
CA GLU A 223 -37.88 9.15 3.79
C GLU A 223 -37.41 9.40 2.34
N THR A 224 -36.11 9.51 2.07
CA THR A 224 -35.59 9.90 0.73
C THR A 224 -34.18 9.40 0.44
N TYR A 225 -33.96 8.93 -0.80
CA TYR A 225 -32.64 8.68 -1.38
C TYR A 225 -31.82 9.98 -1.50
N GLY A 226 -31.01 10.30 -0.49
CA GLY A 226 -30.04 11.41 -0.55
C GLY A 226 -28.77 11.04 -1.30
N GLU A 227 -27.95 12.05 -1.67
CA GLU A 227 -26.61 11.83 -2.26
C GLU A 227 -25.60 11.23 -1.25
N GLN A 228 -25.92 11.28 0.05
CA GLN A 228 -25.13 10.70 1.14
C GLN A 228 -26.06 9.95 2.08
N LEU A 229 -25.59 8.79 2.55
CA LEU A 229 -26.25 8.02 3.59
C LEU A 229 -26.14 8.75 4.93
N SER A 230 -27.24 8.81 5.67
CA SER A 230 -27.25 9.28 7.06
C SER A 230 -26.63 8.24 7.99
N ASP A 231 -26.15 8.67 9.16
CA ASP A 231 -25.59 7.76 10.19
C ASP A 231 -26.54 6.59 10.52
N ARG A 232 -27.86 6.85 10.52
CA ARG A 232 -28.87 5.82 10.77
C ARG A 232 -28.99 4.81 9.63
N GLU A 233 -28.84 5.25 8.39
CA GLU A 233 -28.83 4.36 7.22
C GLU A 233 -27.53 3.54 7.18
N ILE A 234 -26.40 4.14 7.54
CA ILE A 234 -25.12 3.44 7.70
C ILE A 234 -25.24 2.36 8.79
N ASP A 235 -25.72 2.72 10.00
CA ASP A 235 -25.94 1.76 11.09
C ASP A 235 -26.87 0.61 10.67
N TYR A 236 -27.91 0.91 9.90
CA TYR A 236 -28.82 -0.11 9.37
C TYR A 236 -28.11 -1.07 8.42
N LEU A 237 -27.37 -0.54 7.44
CA LEU A 237 -26.65 -1.33 6.45
C LEU A 237 -25.52 -2.16 7.09
N GLU A 238 -24.82 -1.61 8.09
CA GLU A 238 -23.79 -2.34 8.83
C GLU A 238 -24.39 -3.53 9.60
N ASN A 239 -25.48 -3.30 10.35
CA ASN A 239 -26.16 -4.38 11.07
C ASN A 239 -26.74 -5.43 10.11
N TYR A 240 -27.32 -4.98 9.00
CA TYR A 240 -27.86 -5.85 7.96
C TYR A 240 -26.76 -6.73 7.34
N ALA A 241 -25.65 -6.13 6.91
CA ALA A 241 -24.51 -6.85 6.33
C ALA A 241 -23.87 -7.82 7.35
N ALA A 242 -23.69 -7.39 8.60
CA ALA A 242 -23.11 -8.24 9.65
C ALA A 242 -23.97 -9.47 9.93
N ARG A 243 -25.30 -9.33 9.88
CA ARG A 243 -26.21 -10.45 10.07
C ARG A 243 -26.21 -11.44 8.92
N LEU A 244 -26.14 -10.96 7.67
CA LEU A 244 -26.02 -11.83 6.49
C LEU A 244 -24.73 -12.67 6.54
N GLN A 245 -23.66 -12.14 7.12
CA GLN A 245 -22.39 -12.83 7.26
C GLN A 245 -22.32 -13.77 8.49
N SER A 246 -23.34 -13.78 9.36
CA SER A 246 -23.32 -14.56 10.59
C SER A 246 -23.35 -16.07 10.31
N GLU A 247 -22.44 -16.82 10.95
CA GLU A 247 -22.44 -18.29 10.89
C GLU A 247 -23.70 -18.91 11.52
N ALA A 248 -24.35 -18.17 12.44
CA ALA A 248 -25.58 -18.60 13.11
C ALA A 248 -26.84 -18.33 12.28
N LEU A 249 -26.72 -17.66 11.12
CA LEU A 249 -27.85 -17.42 10.24
C LEU A 249 -28.27 -18.72 9.55
N GLU A 250 -29.51 -19.14 9.82
CA GLU A 250 -30.15 -20.21 9.06
C GLU A 250 -30.64 -19.65 7.73
N TRP A 251 -30.10 -20.18 6.64
CA TRP A 251 -30.45 -19.76 5.30
C TRP A 251 -31.63 -20.58 4.79
N ASP A 252 -32.60 -19.87 4.25
CA ASP A 252 -33.69 -20.42 3.48
C ASP A 252 -33.19 -20.91 2.10
N GLU A 253 -33.95 -21.78 1.42
CA GLU A 253 -33.65 -22.23 0.05
C GLU A 253 -33.59 -21.06 -0.94
N ASP A 254 -34.33 -19.99 -0.68
CA ASP A 254 -34.26 -18.72 -1.39
C ASP A 254 -33.48 -17.68 -0.54
N PRO A 255 -32.24 -17.36 -0.93
CA PRO A 255 -31.44 -16.34 -0.25
C PRO A 255 -32.11 -14.97 -0.21
N GLN A 256 -32.94 -14.63 -1.21
CA GLN A 256 -33.65 -13.35 -1.23
C GLN A 256 -34.70 -13.27 -0.12
N PHE A 257 -35.36 -14.39 0.18
CA PHE A 257 -36.28 -14.47 1.32
C PHE A 257 -35.54 -14.29 2.64
N THR A 258 -34.38 -14.94 2.80
CA THR A 258 -33.52 -14.74 3.99
C THR A 258 -33.12 -13.27 4.15
N MET A 259 -32.68 -12.65 3.04
CA MET A 259 -32.33 -11.22 3.01
C MET A 259 -33.51 -10.34 3.45
N LEU A 260 -34.72 -10.61 2.97
CA LEU A 260 -35.92 -9.86 3.36
C LEU A 260 -36.25 -10.01 4.85
N VAL A 261 -36.18 -11.23 5.38
CA VAL A 261 -36.39 -11.50 6.82
C VAL A 261 -35.37 -10.76 7.67
N ILE A 262 -34.10 -10.75 7.26
CA ILE A 262 -33.04 -10.03 7.99
C ILE A 262 -33.23 -8.52 7.91
N ALA A 263 -33.65 -7.97 6.77
CA ALA A 263 -33.98 -6.56 6.65
C ALA A 263 -35.13 -6.19 7.60
N ALA A 264 -36.19 -7.00 7.63
CA ALA A 264 -37.34 -6.80 8.50
C ALA A 264 -36.98 -6.84 9.98
N ASP A 265 -36.21 -7.83 10.40
CA ASP A 265 -35.80 -7.98 11.79
C ASP A 265 -34.83 -6.86 12.22
N THR A 266 -33.94 -6.41 11.31
CA THR A 266 -33.06 -5.26 11.58
C THR A 266 -33.83 -3.95 11.74
N LEU A 267 -34.97 -3.80 11.05
CA LEU A 267 -35.89 -2.68 11.22
C LEU A 267 -36.87 -2.85 12.39
N GLY A 268 -36.84 -3.99 13.11
CA GLY A 268 -37.75 -4.29 14.21
C GLY A 268 -39.21 -4.48 13.76
N CYS A 269 -39.42 -4.97 12.55
CA CYS A 269 -40.74 -5.29 12.01
C CYS A 269 -41.35 -6.52 12.70
N PRO A 270 -42.68 -6.74 12.58
CA PRO A 270 -43.30 -8.02 12.91
C PRO A 270 -42.65 -9.17 12.11
N PRO A 271 -42.61 -10.40 12.64
CA PRO A 271 -42.02 -11.53 11.94
C PRO A 271 -42.75 -11.78 10.62
N ILE A 272 -41.97 -11.91 9.57
CA ILE A 272 -42.45 -12.20 8.21
C ILE A 272 -42.46 -13.72 8.02
N ASP A 273 -43.60 -14.26 7.61
CA ASP A 273 -43.75 -15.68 7.23
C ASP A 273 -43.88 -15.78 5.70
N ARG A 274 -43.40 -16.89 5.11
CA ARG A 274 -43.58 -17.21 3.69
C ARG A 274 -45.06 -17.19 3.28
N SER A 275 -45.97 -17.53 4.20
CA SER A 275 -47.41 -17.47 3.95
C SER A 275 -47.93 -16.08 3.60
N MET A 276 -47.17 -15.02 3.87
CA MET A 276 -47.51 -13.64 3.44
C MET A 276 -47.27 -13.41 1.95
N PHE A 277 -46.50 -14.30 1.28
CA PHE A 277 -46.16 -14.20 -0.15
C PHE A 277 -46.85 -15.28 -1.00
N GLU A 278 -47.46 -16.27 -0.38
CA GLU A 278 -48.38 -17.18 -1.06
C GLU A 278 -49.62 -16.37 -1.46
N LEU A 279 -49.67 -15.95 -2.73
CA LEU A 279 -50.90 -15.44 -3.30
C LEU A 279 -52.00 -16.48 -3.05
N PRO A 280 -53.20 -16.08 -2.59
CA PRO A 280 -54.30 -17.01 -2.47
C PRO A 280 -54.43 -17.70 -3.83
N GLU A 281 -54.37 -19.04 -3.84
CA GLU A 281 -54.63 -19.85 -5.03
C GLU A 281 -55.89 -19.26 -5.68
N GLN A 282 -55.71 -18.52 -6.76
CA GLN A 282 -56.83 -18.08 -7.55
C GLN A 282 -57.31 -19.37 -8.20
N ASP A 283 -58.38 -19.94 -7.65
CA ASP A 283 -59.20 -20.94 -8.31
C ASP A 283 -59.49 -20.39 -9.71
N VAL A 284 -58.68 -20.80 -10.69
CA VAL A 284 -58.92 -20.49 -12.09
C VAL A 284 -60.24 -21.19 -12.39
N PRO A 285 -61.35 -20.45 -12.63
CA PRO A 285 -62.61 -21.09 -12.89
C PRO A 285 -62.42 -21.95 -14.14
N GLU A 286 -62.59 -23.26 -13.96
CA GLU A 286 -62.52 -24.27 -15.00
C GLU A 286 -63.44 -23.83 -16.13
N GLU A 287 -62.83 -23.35 -17.22
CA GLU A 287 -63.54 -22.77 -18.36
C GLU A 287 -64.40 -23.89 -18.96
N ALA A 288 -65.70 -23.84 -18.67
CA ALA A 288 -66.68 -24.79 -19.16
C ALA A 288 -66.61 -24.82 -20.68
N THR A 289 -66.03 -25.90 -21.22
CA THR A 289 -65.95 -26.18 -22.64
C THR A 289 -67.38 -26.29 -23.16
N GLN A 290 -67.89 -25.24 -23.80
CA GLN A 290 -69.15 -25.29 -24.52
C GLN A 290 -68.91 -26.00 -25.85
N ASP A 291 -69.37 -27.25 -25.93
CA ASP A 291 -69.55 -27.98 -27.17
C ASP A 291 -70.47 -27.18 -28.12
N GLU A 292 -69.91 -26.66 -29.22
CA GLU A 292 -70.69 -26.24 -30.38
C GLU A 292 -71.15 -27.48 -31.16
N PRO A 293 -72.46 -27.69 -31.37
CA PRO A 293 -72.94 -28.72 -32.28
C PRO A 293 -72.86 -28.19 -33.73
N ASN A 294 -71.94 -28.74 -34.51
CA ASN A 294 -71.96 -28.56 -35.96
C ASN A 294 -73.11 -29.38 -36.57
N ALA A 295 -74.07 -28.67 -37.17
CA ALA A 295 -75.05 -29.17 -38.14
C ALA A 295 -74.97 -28.30 -39.41
#